data_AF-A0A969T553-F1
#
_entry.id   AF-A0A969T553-F1
#
_cell.length_a   1.000
_cell.length_b   1.000
_cell.length_c   1.000
_cell.angle_alpha   90.00
_cell.angle_beta   90.00
_cell.angle_gamma   90.00
#
_symmetry.space_group_name_H-M   'P 1'
#
loop_
_entity.id
_entity.type
_entity.pdbx_description
1 polymer ?
#
loop_
_entity_poly.entity_id
_entity_poly.type
_entity_poly.pdbx_seq_one_letter_code
_entity_poly.pdbx_strand_id
1 'polypeptide(L)'
;MKTKDNPGVYIPPPMLYVFVFGMASIAESVKPINLQLFKTPQFHYFGWIFSIFAIGILLLSVGKFIFTKNTLITIRPANTLQTNGIYSITRNPMYLGLLLLYTGMACFRQIAGHLFFYL
;
A
#
# COMPACT_ATOMS: atom_id res chain seq x y z
N MET A 1 -4.21 29.79 23.46
CA MET A 1 -4.90 28.51 23.23
C MET A 1 -4.05 27.68 22.28
N LYS A 2 -3.65 26.45 22.64
CA LYS A 2 -2.84 25.58 21.76
C LYS A 2 -3.74 25.13 20.59
N THR A 3 -3.49 25.66 19.40
CA THR A 3 -4.14 25.19 18.17
C THR A 3 -3.76 23.73 17.96
N LYS A 4 -4.75 22.85 17.91
CA LYS A 4 -4.55 21.43 17.59
C LYS A 4 -4.04 21.34 16.16
N ASP A 5 -2.77 20.96 16.02
CA ASP A 5 -2.14 20.76 14.72
C ASP A 5 -2.70 19.49 14.07
N ASN A 6 -3.32 19.66 12.90
CA ASN A 6 -3.68 18.55 12.03
C ASN A 6 -3.44 18.94 10.56
N PRO A 7 -2.99 18.01 9.71
CA PRO A 7 -2.74 18.27 8.29
C PRO A 7 -4.03 18.52 7.46
N GLY A 8 -5.23 18.51 8.05
CA GLY A 8 -6.49 18.82 7.34
C GLY A 8 -6.92 17.83 6.25
N VAL A 9 -6.21 16.72 6.08
CA VAL A 9 -6.49 15.74 5.01
C VAL A 9 -7.57 14.75 5.45
N TYR A 10 -8.74 14.81 4.80
CA TYR A 10 -9.91 13.95 5.08
C TYR A 10 -9.73 12.50 4.66
N ILE A 11 -9.02 12.25 3.58
CA ILE A 11 -8.82 10.90 3.04
C ILE A 11 -7.43 10.43 3.49
N PRO A 12 -7.33 9.38 4.33
CA PRO A 12 -6.04 8.83 4.69
C PRO A 12 -5.26 8.49 3.41
N PRO A 13 -4.00 8.91 3.26
CA PRO A 13 -3.25 8.63 2.03
C PRO A 13 -3.20 7.14 1.62
N PRO A 14 -3.19 6.15 2.55
CA PRO A 14 -3.30 4.75 2.17
C PRO A 14 -4.60 4.38 1.45
N MET A 15 -5.72 5.06 1.75
CA MET A 15 -6.99 4.84 1.06
C MET A 15 -6.94 5.35 -0.38
N LEU A 16 -6.31 6.50 -0.61
CA LEU A 16 -6.06 7.02 -1.96
C LEU A 16 -5.27 6.01 -2.80
N TYR A 17 -4.21 5.43 -2.22
CA TYR A 17 -3.44 4.38 -2.85
C TYR A 17 -4.31 3.19 -3.29
N VAL A 18 -5.09 2.60 -2.36
CA VAL A 18 -5.98 1.48 -2.68
C VAL A 18 -7.01 1.84 -3.75
N PHE A 19 -7.55 3.07 -3.71
CA PHE A 19 -8.52 3.54 -4.70
C PHE A 19 -7.91 3.66 -6.11
N VAL A 20 -6.77 4.34 -6.24
CA VAL A 20 -6.06 4.46 -7.53
C VAL A 20 -5.67 3.07 -8.04
N PHE A 21 -5.27 2.16 -7.15
CA PHE A 21 -5.01 0.76 -7.48
C PHE A 21 -6.21 0.00 -8.02
N GLY A 22 -7.38 0.15 -7.39
CA GLY A 22 -8.62 -0.42 -7.90
C GLY A 22 -8.95 0.11 -9.29
N MET A 23 -8.83 1.42 -9.50
CA MET A 23 -9.10 2.03 -10.82
C MET A 23 -8.14 1.54 -11.90
N ALA A 24 -6.84 1.50 -11.62
CA ALA A 24 -5.85 0.99 -12.58
C ALA A 24 -6.11 -0.49 -12.90
N SER A 25 -6.45 -1.31 -11.90
CA SER A 25 -6.81 -2.73 -12.08
C SER A 25 -8.00 -2.91 -13.02
N ILE A 26 -9.00 -2.04 -12.92
CA ILE A 26 -10.19 -2.07 -13.78
C ILE A 26 -9.84 -1.59 -15.18
N ALA A 27 -9.13 -0.47 -15.31
CA ALA A 27 -8.69 0.06 -16.61
C ALA A 27 -7.87 -0.96 -17.41
N GLU A 28 -6.99 -1.70 -16.72
CA GLU A 28 -6.15 -2.73 -17.32
C GLU A 28 -6.93 -3.99 -17.72
N SER A 29 -8.05 -4.29 -17.04
CA SER A 29 -8.98 -5.34 -17.49
C SER A 29 -9.72 -4.97 -18.79
N VAL A 30 -9.87 -3.67 -19.09
CA VAL A 30 -10.51 -3.17 -20.32
C VAL A 30 -9.51 -3.08 -21.48
N LYS A 31 -8.29 -2.62 -21.23
CA LYS A 31 -7.20 -2.60 -22.22
C LYS A 31 -5.90 -3.14 -21.61
N PRO A 32 -5.60 -4.44 -21.80
CA PRO A 32 -4.38 -5.03 -21.25
C PRO A 32 -3.14 -4.50 -21.98
N ILE A 33 -2.23 -3.89 -21.23
CA ILE A 33 -0.94 -3.41 -21.74
C ILE A 33 0.05 -4.57 -21.76
N ASN A 34 0.33 -5.09 -22.96
CA ASN A 34 1.12 -6.30 -23.12
C ASN A 34 2.64 -6.00 -23.08
N LEU A 35 3.19 -5.86 -21.89
CA LEU A 35 4.63 -5.72 -21.67
C LEU A 35 5.31 -7.10 -21.67
N GLN A 36 6.04 -7.40 -22.74
CA GLN A 36 6.72 -8.69 -22.95
C GLN A 36 7.78 -9.02 -21.87
N LEU A 37 8.24 -8.04 -21.10
CA LEU A 37 9.26 -8.20 -20.05
C LEU A 37 8.85 -9.13 -18.89
N PHE A 38 7.54 -9.31 -18.65
CA PHE A 38 7.04 -10.07 -17.50
C PHE A 38 6.41 -11.43 -17.87
N LYS A 39 6.52 -11.86 -19.12
CA LYS A 39 5.91 -13.12 -19.62
C LYS A 39 6.67 -14.40 -19.23
N THR A 40 7.52 -14.34 -18.22
CA THR A 40 8.29 -15.50 -17.76
C THR A 40 7.60 -16.11 -16.53
N PRO A 41 7.36 -17.43 -16.48
CA PRO A 41 6.62 -18.09 -15.39
C PRO A 41 7.22 -17.83 -13.99
N GLN A 42 8.50 -17.52 -13.90
CA GLN A 42 9.20 -17.16 -12.65
C GLN A 42 8.58 -15.91 -11.99
N PHE A 43 8.17 -14.91 -12.78
CA PHE A 43 7.55 -13.68 -12.25
C PHE A 43 6.21 -13.94 -11.57
N HIS A 44 5.50 -15.00 -11.96
CA HIS A 44 4.26 -15.39 -11.30
C HIS A 44 4.50 -15.81 -9.84
N TYR A 45 5.53 -16.61 -9.59
CA TYR A 45 5.91 -17.03 -8.24
C TYR A 45 6.40 -15.85 -7.41
N PHE A 46 7.26 -14.98 -7.97
CA PHE A 46 7.67 -13.76 -7.29
C PHE A 46 6.48 -12.85 -6.96
N GLY A 47 5.50 -12.77 -7.85
CA GLY A 47 4.26 -12.01 -7.62
C GLY A 47 3.50 -12.47 -6.38
N TRP A 48 3.34 -13.79 -6.21
CA TRP A 48 2.74 -14.37 -5.01
C TRP A 48 3.55 -14.08 -3.75
N ILE A 49 4.86 -14.29 -3.79
CA ILE A 49 5.75 -14.08 -2.63
C ILE A 49 5.67 -12.63 -2.16
N PHE A 50 5.80 -11.67 -3.09
CA PHE A 50 5.71 -10.26 -2.76
C PHE A 50 4.32 -9.88 -2.23
N SER A 51 3.25 -10.41 -2.82
CA SER A 51 1.88 -10.10 -2.38
C SER A 51 1.60 -10.63 -0.97
N ILE A 52 2.00 -11.86 -0.66
CA ILE A 52 1.81 -12.45 0.67
C ILE A 52 2.60 -11.66 1.72
N PHE A 53 3.86 -11.34 1.43
CA PHE A 53 4.70 -10.58 2.34
C PHE A 53 4.16 -9.15 2.56
N ALA A 54 3.69 -8.51 1.50
CA ALA A 54 3.04 -7.21 1.54
C ALA A 54 1.79 -7.21 2.43
N ILE A 55 0.91 -8.20 2.26
CA ILE A 55 -0.29 -8.36 3.10
C ILE A 55 0.11 -8.53 4.58
N GLY A 56 1.14 -9.31 4.88
CA GLY A 56 1.66 -9.45 6.25
C GLY A 56 2.09 -8.11 6.84
N ILE A 57 2.87 -7.32 6.11
CA ILE A 57 3.30 -5.98 6.53
C ILE A 57 2.09 -5.05 6.75
N LEU A 58 1.12 -5.06 5.84
CA LEU A 58 -0.08 -4.23 5.94
C LEU A 58 -0.93 -4.59 7.16
N LEU A 59 -1.15 -5.89 7.40
CA LEU A 59 -1.91 -6.36 8.56
C LEU A 59 -1.22 -5.98 9.87
N LEU A 60 0.10 -6.13 9.97
CA LEU A 60 0.86 -5.69 11.15
C LEU A 60 0.79 -4.16 11.33
N SER A 61 0.88 -3.42 10.24
CA SER A 61 0.87 -1.95 10.23
C SER A 61 -0.49 -1.39 10.65
N VAL A 62 -1.58 -1.91 10.08
CA VAL A 62 -2.97 -1.52 10.38
C VAL A 62 -3.39 -2.03 11.75
N GLY A 63 -3.03 -3.28 12.08
CA GLY A 63 -3.32 -3.89 13.37
C GLY A 63 -2.79 -3.04 14.52
N LYS A 64 -1.58 -2.48 14.42
CA LYS A 64 -1.05 -1.55 15.44
C LYS A 64 -1.94 -0.34 15.69
N PHE A 65 -2.54 0.25 14.66
CA PHE A 65 -3.46 1.39 14.82
C PHE A 65 -4.79 0.97 15.44
N ILE A 66 -5.32 -0.19 15.06
CA ILE A 66 -6.53 -0.77 15.67
C ILE A 66 -6.29 -1.06 17.16
N PHE A 67 -5.21 -1.77 17.50
CA PHE A 67 -4.88 -2.16 18.88
C PHE A 67 -4.60 -0.95 19.77
N THR A 68 -3.96 0.09 19.25
CA THR A 68 -3.66 1.30 20.03
C THR A 68 -4.81 2.31 20.05
N LYS A 69 -5.96 1.98 19.42
CA LYS A 69 -7.10 2.89 19.22
C LYS A 69 -6.69 4.25 18.63
N ASN A 70 -5.58 4.27 17.90
CA ASN A 70 -5.15 5.46 17.19
C ASN A 70 -5.94 5.61 15.91
N THR A 71 -6.16 6.86 15.53
CA THR A 71 -6.91 7.14 14.31
C THR A 71 -5.97 7.07 13.12
N LEU A 72 -6.33 6.24 12.12
CA LEU A 72 -5.73 6.29 10.78
C LEU A 72 -6.10 7.59 10.03
N ILE A 73 -7.07 8.34 10.56
CA ILE A 73 -7.56 9.60 10.01
C ILE A 73 -6.62 10.71 10.46
N THR A 74 -5.93 11.28 9.48
CA THR A 74 -4.98 12.40 9.58
C THR A 74 -5.57 13.70 10.15
N ILE A 75 -6.90 13.80 10.25
CA ILE A 75 -7.60 14.96 10.86
C ILE A 75 -7.54 14.95 12.38
N ARG A 76 -7.43 13.78 13.01
CA ARG A 76 -7.38 13.72 14.46
C ARG A 76 -5.93 13.90 14.89
N PRO A 77 -5.65 14.74 15.92
CA PRO A 77 -4.31 14.83 16.48
C PRO A 77 -3.86 13.41 16.86
N ALA A 78 -2.66 13.03 16.42
CA ALA A 78 -2.09 11.74 16.77
C ALA A 78 -1.96 11.68 18.30
N ASN A 79 -2.74 10.82 18.95
CA ASN A 79 -2.74 10.72 20.41
C ASN A 79 -1.45 10.06 20.90
N THR A 80 -0.87 9.13 20.13
CA THR A 80 0.43 8.53 20.41
C THR A 80 1.19 8.22 19.12
N LEU A 81 2.49 8.50 19.10
CA LEU A 81 3.39 8.12 18.01
C LEU A 81 3.67 6.60 18.09
N GLN A 82 3.52 5.89 16.96
CA GLN A 82 3.88 4.48 16.89
C GLN A 82 5.39 4.34 16.67
N THR A 83 6.12 3.79 17.65
CA THR A 83 7.58 3.57 17.56
C THR A 83 7.98 2.11 17.74
N ASN A 84 7.03 1.23 18.08
CA ASN A 84 7.30 -0.15 18.47
C ASN A 84 6.78 -1.17 17.43
N GLY A 85 7.40 -2.34 17.37
CA GLY A 85 7.06 -3.39 16.41
C GLY A 85 7.47 -2.99 15.00
N ILE A 86 6.59 -3.14 14.01
CA ILE A 86 6.94 -2.85 12.61
C ILE A 86 7.31 -1.37 12.35
N TYR A 87 6.82 -0.45 13.21
CA TYR A 87 7.16 0.97 13.18
C TYR A 87 8.54 1.31 13.77
N SER A 88 9.25 0.34 14.38
CA SER A 88 10.65 0.52 14.80
C SER A 88 11.63 0.26 13.66
N ILE A 89 11.23 -0.54 12.66
CA ILE A 89 12.05 -0.87 11.49
C ILE A 89 11.99 0.25 10.46
N THR A 90 10.79 0.78 10.20
CA THR A 90 10.57 1.92 9.29
C THR A 90 9.48 2.83 9.85
N ARG A 91 9.57 4.13 9.59
CA ARG A 91 8.54 5.10 10.00
C ARG A 91 7.24 4.96 9.21
N ASN A 92 7.28 4.30 8.04
CA ASN A 92 6.19 4.22 7.07
C ASN A 92 5.94 2.78 6.58
N PRO A 93 5.74 1.80 7.47
CA PRO A 93 5.64 0.38 7.09
C PRO A 93 4.40 0.10 6.23
N MET A 94 3.32 0.87 6.40
CA MET A 94 2.12 0.72 5.59
C MET A 94 2.38 1.04 4.11
N TYR A 95 3.15 2.09 3.80
CA TYR A 95 3.50 2.44 2.42
C TYR A 95 4.49 1.43 1.82
N LEU A 96 5.39 0.88 2.62
CA LEU A 96 6.26 -0.21 2.19
C LEU A 96 5.43 -1.46 1.80
N GLY A 97 4.42 -1.80 2.60
CA GLY A 97 3.48 -2.85 2.28
C GLY A 97 2.72 -2.59 0.97
N LEU A 98 2.23 -1.37 0.75
CA LEU A 98 1.56 -1.00 -0.51
C LEU A 98 2.49 -1.11 -1.74
N LEU A 99 3.74 -0.62 -1.62
CA LEU A 99 4.73 -0.71 -2.69
C LEU A 99 5.00 -2.17 -3.09
N LEU A 100 5.19 -3.04 -2.09
CA LEU A 100 5.42 -4.47 -2.30
C LEU A 100 4.18 -5.16 -2.89
N LEU A 101 2.98 -4.77 -2.45
CA LEU A 101 1.74 -5.32 -2.98
C LEU A 101 1.60 -4.98 -4.47
N TYR A 102 1.90 -3.74 -4.87
CA TYR A 102 1.80 -3.31 -6.26
C TYR A 102 2.85 -3.98 -7.15
N THR A 103 4.07 -4.13 -6.63
CA THR A 103 5.12 -4.89 -7.31
C THR A 103 4.71 -6.35 -7.48
N GLY A 104 4.16 -6.96 -6.42
CA GLY A 104 3.66 -8.34 -6.45
C GLY A 104 2.54 -8.54 -7.46
N MET A 105 1.56 -7.63 -7.49
CA MET A 105 0.42 -7.69 -8.40
C MET A 105 0.84 -7.45 -9.87
N ALA A 106 1.77 -6.54 -10.13
CA ALA A 106 2.34 -6.33 -11.46
C ALA A 106 3.04 -7.61 -11.99
N CYS A 107 3.84 -8.26 -11.14
CA CYS A 107 4.51 -9.52 -11.46
C CYS A 107 3.53 -10.69 -11.64
N PHE A 108 2.51 -10.79 -10.77
CA PHE A 108 1.51 -11.86 -10.81
C PHE A 108 0.65 -11.80 -12.08
N ARG A 109 0.17 -10.59 -12.44
CA ARG A 109 -0.66 -10.37 -13.63
C ARG A 109 0.12 -10.53 -14.92
N GLN A 110 1.45 -10.42 -14.89
CA GLN A 110 2.33 -10.39 -16.08
C GLN A 110 1.94 -9.31 -17.10
N ILE A 111 1.22 -8.28 -16.64
CA ILE A 111 0.73 -7.15 -17.40
C ILE A 111 1.20 -5.94 -16.59
N ALA A 112 2.13 -5.18 -17.16
CA ALA A 112 2.86 -4.14 -16.44
C ALA A 112 2.27 -2.74 -16.62
N GLY A 113 0.96 -2.65 -16.85
CA GLY A 113 0.26 -1.37 -16.73
C GLY A 113 0.29 -0.87 -15.28
N HIS A 114 0.23 -1.77 -14.30
CA HIS A 114 0.31 -1.38 -12.89
C HIS A 114 1.54 -0.51 -12.56
N LEU A 115 2.77 -0.86 -12.94
CA LEU A 115 3.94 -0.10 -12.48
C LEU A 115 4.04 1.33 -13.07
N PHE A 116 3.47 1.56 -14.26
CA PHE A 116 3.62 2.83 -14.99
C PHE A 116 2.63 3.91 -14.56
N PHE A 117 1.53 3.55 -13.88
CA PHE A 117 0.58 4.52 -13.33
C PHE A 117 0.96 5.06 -11.94
N TYR A 118 2.02 4.54 -11.29
CA TYR A 118 2.42 4.90 -9.91
C TYR A 118 3.79 5.59 -9.77
N LEU A 119 4.49 5.88 -10.88
CA LEU A 119 5.70 6.72 -10.91
C LEU A 119 5.36 8.07 -11.52
#